data_AF-A0A1F8MQI3-F1
#
_entry.id   AF-A0A1F8MQI3-F1
#
_cell.length_a   1.000
_cell.length_b   1.000
_cell.length_c   1.000
_cell.angle_alpha   90.00
_cell.angle_beta   90.00
_cell.angle_gamma   90.00
#
_symmetry.space_group_name_H-M   'P 1'
#
loop_
_entity.id
_entity.type
_entity.pdbx_description
1 polymer ?
#
loop_
_entity_poly.entity_id
_entity_poly.type
_entity_poly.pdbx_seq_one_letter_code
_entity_poly.pdbx_strand_id
1 'polypeptide(L)' 'MQPHKVKEMLFWGAEDINYRSDITETFDLKIAALRCHKSQVGHLPSPDLENELRQHAEALAQGESFRLAEAFHHVEVIC' A
#
# COMPACT_ATOMS: atom_id res chain seq x y z
N MET A 1 -7.02 28.16 -16.29
CA MET A 1 -6.40 26.85 -15.99
C MET A 1 -5.64 26.39 -17.22
N GLN A 2 -4.37 26.02 -17.07
CA GLN A 2 -3.63 25.33 -18.15
C GLN A 2 -3.66 23.82 -17.87
N PRO A 3 -3.62 22.95 -18.91
CA PRO A 3 -3.52 21.52 -18.71
C PRO A 3 -2.29 21.14 -17.88
N HIS A 4 -2.46 20.20 -16.96
CA HIS A 4 -1.37 19.66 -16.15
C HIS A 4 -1.05 18.24 -16.60
N LYS A 5 0.22 17.96 -16.90
CA LYS A 5 0.74 16.62 -17.22
C LYS A 5 1.49 16.08 -16.01
N VAL A 6 1.07 14.92 -15.51
CA VAL A 6 1.75 14.21 -14.43
C VAL A 6 3.02 13.52 -14.95
N LYS A 7 3.98 13.29 -14.06
CA LYS A 7 5.26 12.64 -14.40
C LYS A 7 5.18 11.12 -14.37
N GLU A 8 4.45 10.58 -13.42
CA GLU A 8 4.39 9.15 -13.12
C GLU A 8 2.98 8.73 -12.70
N MET A 9 2.70 7.44 -12.84
CA MET A 9 1.47 6.79 -12.40
C MET A 9 1.82 5.51 -11.63
N LEU A 10 1.25 5.37 -10.44
CA LEU A 10 1.37 4.19 -9.59
C LEU A 10 0.02 3.50 -9.48
N PHE A 11 -0.05 2.24 -9.91
CA PHE A 11 -1.26 1.43 -9.87
C PHE A 11 -1.16 0.42 -8.73
N TRP A 12 -2.05 0.54 -7.74
CA TRP A 12 -2.19 -0.42 -6.65
C TRP A 12 -3.11 -1.57 -7.07
N GLY A 13 -2.93 -2.75 -6.46
CA GLY A 13 -3.71 -3.95 -6.81
C GLY A 13 -3.41 -4.52 -8.20
N ALA A 14 -2.22 -4.22 -8.74
CA ALA A 14 -1.78 -4.71 -10.04
C ALA A 14 -1.26 -6.16 -9.94
N GLU A 15 -1.41 -6.92 -11.03
CA GLU A 15 -0.86 -8.28 -11.14
C GLU A 15 0.65 -8.27 -11.40
N ASP A 16 1.12 -7.38 -12.30
CA ASP A 16 2.53 -7.20 -12.62
C ASP A 16 3.15 -6.11 -11.73
N ILE A 17 3.75 -6.52 -10.60
CA ILE A 17 4.39 -5.60 -9.66
C ILE A 17 5.84 -5.34 -10.08
N ASN A 18 6.17 -4.07 -10.35
CA ASN A 18 7.53 -3.64 -10.67
C ASN A 18 8.10 -2.61 -9.67
N TYR A 19 7.31 -2.19 -8.67
CA TYR A 19 7.72 -1.22 -7.66
C TYR A 19 7.17 -1.60 -6.28
N ARG A 20 8.04 -1.55 -5.27
CA ARG A 20 7.70 -1.80 -3.86
C ARG A 20 8.15 -0.62 -3.01
N SER A 21 7.24 -0.11 -2.19
CA SER A 21 7.50 0.99 -1.25
C SER A 21 7.60 0.43 0.16
N ASP A 22 8.66 0.79 0.89
CA ASP A 22 8.84 0.42 2.29
C ASP A 22 7.84 1.16 3.18
N ILE A 23 6.98 0.40 3.85
CA ILE A 23 6.00 0.92 4.82
C ILE A 23 6.29 0.46 6.24
N THR A 24 7.48 -0.09 6.52
CA THR A 24 7.83 -0.71 7.81
C THR A 24 7.59 0.25 8.98
N GLU A 25 7.98 1.52 8.82
CA GLU A 25 7.84 2.56 9.85
C GLU A 25 6.47 3.25 9.85
N THR A 26 5.67 3.08 8.78
CA THR A 26 4.38 3.77 8.60
C THR A 26 3.18 2.84 8.68
N PHE A 27 3.40 1.53 8.84
CA PHE A 27 2.32 0.54 8.86
C PHE A 27 1.30 0.82 9.97
N ASP A 28 1.75 1.16 11.19
CA ASP A 28 0.83 1.42 12.30
C ASP A 28 -0.02 2.67 12.04
N LEU A 29 0.52 3.67 11.33
CA LEU A 29 -0.23 4.83 10.85
C LEU A 29 -1.28 4.44 9.79
N LYS A 30 -0.94 3.54 8.86
CA LYS A 30 -1.90 2.97 7.89
C LYS A 30 -3.06 2.28 8.60
N ILE A 31 -2.79 1.48 9.64
CA ILE A 31 -3.84 0.82 10.43
C ILE A 31 -4.71 1.83 11.18
N ALA A 32 -4.10 2.85 11.79
CA ALA A 32 -4.85 3.92 12.45
C ALA A 32 -5.76 4.66 11.45
N ALA A 33 -5.27 4.97 10.25
CA ALA A 33 -6.05 5.60 9.19
C ALA A 33 -7.21 4.70 8.72
N LEU A 34 -6.97 3.40 8.52
CA LEU A 34 -8.01 2.45 8.14
C LEU A 34 -9.12 2.36 9.20
N ARG A 35 -8.77 2.37 10.49
CA ARG A 35 -9.72 2.34 11.62
C ARG A 35 -10.64 3.56 11.68
N CYS A 36 -10.28 4.68 11.04
CA CYS A 36 -11.19 5.82 10.90
C CYS A 36 -12.46 5.47 10.10
N HIS A 37 -12.42 4.46 9.24
CA HIS A 37 -13.54 4.01 8.39
C HIS A 37 -14.48 3.07 9.16
N LYS A 38 -15.08 3.54 10.26
CA LYS A 38 -15.89 2.75 11.19
C LYS A 38 -17.00 1.92 10.54
N SER A 39 -17.70 2.47 9.56
CA SER A 39 -18.79 1.74 8.87
C SER A 39 -18.29 0.57 8.01
N GLN A 40 -17.02 0.58 7.61
CA GLN A 40 -16.41 -0.44 6.76
C GLN A 40 -15.68 -1.49 7.59
N VAL A 41 -14.88 -1.08 8.57
CA VAL A 41 -13.99 -1.98 9.32
C VAL A 41 -14.32 -2.11 10.80
N GLY A 42 -15.25 -1.30 11.33
CA GLY A 42 -15.53 -1.25 12.77
C GLY A 42 -16.22 -2.50 13.33
N HIS A 43 -16.69 -3.40 12.47
CA HIS A 43 -17.30 -4.68 12.86
C HIS A 43 -16.30 -5.85 12.86
N LEU A 44 -15.10 -5.65 12.28
CA LEU A 44 -14.06 -6.68 12.23
C LEU A 44 -13.28 -6.66 13.55
N PRO A 45 -12.91 -7.82 14.12
CA PRO A 45 -12.02 -7.86 15.27
C PRO A 45 -10.69 -7.17 14.92
N SER A 46 -10.31 -6.17 15.72
CA SER A 46 -9.11 -5.35 15.47
C SER A 46 -7.80 -6.14 15.28
N PRO A 47 -7.52 -7.24 16.01
CA PRO A 47 -6.30 -8.01 15.82
C PRO A 47 -6.28 -8.80 14.49
N ASP A 48 -7.43 -9.30 14.06
CA ASP A 48 -7.52 -10.18 12.90
C ASP A 48 -7.24 -9.39 11.62
N LEU A 49 -7.89 -8.23 11.46
CA LEU A 49 -7.65 -7.33 10.31
C LEU A 49 -6.21 -6.81 10.26
N GLU A 50 -5.63 -6.45 11.41
CA GLU A 50 -4.25 -5.96 11.46
C GLU A 50 -3.25 -7.06 11.06
N ASN A 51 -3.45 -8.28 11.57
CA ASN A 51 -2.60 -9.43 11.26
C ASN A 51 -2.68 -9.81 9.77
N GLU A 52 -3.89 -9.85 9.19
CA GLU A 52 -4.07 -10.13 7.76
C GLU A 52 -3.35 -9.09 6.88
N LEU A 53 -3.52 -7.81 7.19
CA LEU A 53 -2.86 -6.73 6.45
C LEU A 53 -1.34 -6.76 6.63
N ARG A 54 -0.85 -7.17 7.81
CA ARG A 54 0.58 -7.30 8.08
C ARG A 54 1.18 -8.45 7.28
N GLN A 55 0.57 -9.63 7.34
CA GLN A 55 0.99 -10.80 6.55
C GLN A 55 1.01 -10.50 5.06
N HIS A 56 0.01 -9.77 4.56
CA HIS A 56 -0.03 -9.35 3.16
C HIS A 56 1.14 -8.41 2.82
N ALA A 57 1.42 -7.41 3.66
CA ALA A 57 2.54 -6.50 3.45
C ALA A 57 3.91 -7.20 3.55
N GLU A 58 4.05 -8.21 4.43
CA GLU A 58 5.25 -9.05 4.52
C GLU A 58 5.45 -9.88 3.25
N ALA A 59 4.38 -10.49 2.73
CA ALA A 59 4.43 -11.26 1.49
C ALA A 59 4.83 -10.37 0.30
N LEU A 60 4.33 -9.13 0.24
CA LEU A 60 4.73 -8.18 -0.79
C LEU A 60 6.18 -7.72 -0.64
N ALA A 61 6.75 -7.71 0.56
CA ALA A 61 8.14 -7.34 0.81
C ALA A 61 9.15 -8.48 0.52
N GLN A 62 8.69 -9.67 0.14
CA GLN A 62 9.57 -10.81 -0.08
C GLN A 62 10.64 -10.49 -1.14
N GLY A 63 11.91 -10.61 -0.75
CA GLY A 63 13.07 -10.32 -1.61
C GLY A 63 13.61 -8.89 -1.49
N GLU A 64 12.93 -8.00 -0.76
CA GLU A 64 13.39 -6.66 -0.46
C GLU A 64 14.21 -6.62 0.85
N SER A 65 14.88 -5.49 1.11
CA SER A 65 15.67 -5.26 2.33
C SER A 65 14.84 -4.84 3.56
N PHE A 66 13.55 -4.59 3.37
CA PHE A 66 12.62 -4.09 4.38
C PHE A 66 11.51 -5.12 4.68
N ARG A 67 10.78 -4.91 5.78
CA ARG A 67 9.87 -5.93 6.33
C ARG A 67 8.47 -5.88 5.75
N LEU A 68 7.96 -4.69 5.43
CA LEU A 68 6.59 -4.47 5.00
C LEU A 68 6.57 -3.62 3.73
N ALA A 69 5.82 -4.06 2.73
CA ALA A 69 5.71 -3.35 1.45
C ALA A 69 4.27 -2.97 1.12
N GLU A 70 4.10 -1.84 0.45
CA GLU A 70 3.04 -1.67 -0.54
C GLU A 70 3.62 -1.87 -1.94
N ALA A 71 2.84 -2.50 -2.80
CA ALA A 71 3.27 -2.91 -4.13
C ALA A 71 2.45 -2.20 -5.20
N PHE A 72 3.14 -1.76 -6.25
CA PHE A 72 2.55 -1.04 -7.36
C PHE A 72 3.11 -1.52 -8.70
N HIS A 73 2.32 -1.30 -9.75
CA HIS A 73 2.87 -1.14 -11.09
C HIS A 73 3.15 0.34 -11.34
N HIS A 74 4.39 0.67 -11.63
CA HIS A 74 4.88 2.02 -11.87
C HIS A 74 5.06 2.25 -13.37
N VAL A 75 4.49 3.34 -13.88
CA VAL A 75 4.62 3.80 -15.27
C VAL A 75 5.13 5.24 -15.28
N GLU A 76 6.29 5.44 -15.89
CA GLU A 76 6.80 6.78 -16.18
C GLU A 76 6.19 7.32 -17.47
N VAL A 77 5.75 8.58 -17.44
CA VAL A 77 5.19 9.25 -18.62
C VAL A 77 6.33 9.86 -19.42
N ILE A 78 6.75 9.16 -20.48
CA ILE A 78 7.78 9.66 -21.41
C ILE A 78 7.25 10.94 -22.10
N CYS A 79 8.12 11.96 -22.18
CA CYS A 79 7.87 13.20 -22.90
C CYS A 79 8.48 13.16 -24.29
#